data_AF-A0A350AF77-F1
#
_entry.id   AF-A0A350AF77-F1
#
_cell.length_a   1.000
_cell.length_b   1.000
_cell.length_c   1.000
_cell.angle_alpha   90.00
_cell.angle_beta   90.00
_cell.angle_gamma   90.00
#
_symmetry.space_group_name_H-M   'P 1'
#
loop_
_entity.id
_entity.type
_entity.pdbx_description
1 polymer ?
#
loop_
_entity_poly.entity_id
_entity_poly.type
_entity_poly.pdbx_seq_one_letter_code
_entity_poly.pdbx_strand_id
1 'polypeptide(L)'
;MTQNVITDFEIGNEIKSGLFGGNFLFHKNDIGELGNFDEAVQTLGIEGLRYPGGAISEVLFDIKNPDARIAIDPVSGDEVEVVPISDFLAFAAEVGSGVTIVVPTRHYLSLETDALGDRFAEVDESALRTFATDVMEGKYGHAKIDAFEVGNEYWGVGDFDQGSMSSLEYGRVASEMTRILDDALGAADTDQDPSIVVQIGLNHRDANLREDYIAHLTGAEKLAAIESDYGIELGRDYIFKSDDLDWARIANKIIINEFEALDVVGKVDGISAHVYSRAPEDEGSRYRHFDTIEKSWGETGNDVELWITEWNQKAVTNHFDAKNDFGLKAAGELIDLVGVFGQEGVTGAHIWAIQHNTKTALTDLQTSPDAEVSTNATGEMFKMMQENLIGTRLVDMDLSADRPVAFQGMGYEFHGFASETKFVGYFSSTSETEVDVDLSLQGIATGWESASITRLGVEEGCNPGDPRSPLTLSNEDPHTSLEDGEIITCLAPFEILQVVLENPNFTPEMKAALTFSGQGEPMLVAEDEEFEVLDIDESLDTAANTQAPAAAPVLFAVPMNFDLADADGVDLLMQATATTLEEAPQLEEAAPEEAESSESGGGGGLEGMLGLLLLPLLAVLGMG
;
A
#
# COMPACT_ATOMS: atom_id res chain seq x y z
N MET A 1 8.90 33.56 -28.17
CA MET A 1 8.81 32.21 -27.60
C MET A 1 7.48 31.66 -28.09
N THR A 2 7.47 30.47 -28.67
CA THR A 2 6.23 29.77 -29.03
C THR A 2 5.56 29.41 -27.72
N GLN A 3 4.39 29.99 -27.44
CA GLN A 3 3.59 29.66 -26.25
C GLN A 3 3.18 28.19 -26.31
N ASN A 4 3.35 27.48 -25.20
CA ASN A 4 2.73 26.17 -25.01
C ASN A 4 1.27 26.43 -24.61
N VAL A 5 0.37 26.31 -25.57
CA VAL A 5 -1.07 26.38 -25.35
C VAL A 5 -1.61 24.97 -25.51
N ILE A 6 -2.26 24.45 -24.47
CA ILE A 6 -2.94 23.16 -24.53
C ILE A 6 -4.25 23.36 -25.30
N THR A 7 -4.40 22.71 -26.45
CA THR A 7 -5.61 22.81 -27.28
C THR A 7 -6.27 21.48 -27.59
N ASP A 8 -5.56 20.38 -27.38
CA ASP A 8 -6.02 19.02 -27.63
C ASP A 8 -5.97 18.25 -26.31
N PHE A 9 -7.07 17.59 -25.95
CA PHE A 9 -7.18 16.82 -24.73
C PHE A 9 -8.30 15.78 -24.79
N GLU A 10 -8.18 14.74 -23.96
CA GLU A 10 -9.19 13.74 -23.70
C GLU A 10 -9.58 13.74 -22.21
N ILE A 11 -10.77 13.22 -21.90
CA ILE A 11 -11.31 13.24 -20.53
C ILE A 11 -11.42 11.80 -20.03
N GLY A 12 -10.73 11.52 -18.93
CA GLY A 12 -10.77 10.22 -18.26
C GLY A 12 -12.07 9.95 -17.49
N ASN A 13 -12.01 8.90 -16.66
CA ASN A 13 -13.07 8.56 -15.74
C ASN A 13 -13.12 9.54 -14.56
N GLU A 14 -14.24 9.50 -13.85
CA GLU A 14 -14.44 10.31 -12.65
C GLU A 14 -13.56 9.79 -11.51
N ILE A 15 -12.84 10.71 -10.86
CA ILE A 15 -12.11 10.45 -9.63
C ILE A 15 -13.14 10.30 -8.51
N LYS A 16 -13.45 9.05 -8.15
CA LYS A 16 -14.39 8.70 -7.08
C LYS A 16 -13.74 8.95 -5.72
N SER A 17 -14.55 9.20 -4.69
CA SER A 17 -14.06 9.28 -3.30
C SER A 17 -13.34 7.99 -2.86
N GLY A 18 -13.78 6.84 -3.39
CA GLY A 18 -13.16 5.53 -3.12
C GLY A 18 -11.68 5.42 -3.49
N LEU A 19 -11.12 6.32 -4.32
CA LEU A 19 -9.68 6.36 -4.62
C LEU A 19 -8.84 6.87 -3.44
N PHE A 20 -9.45 7.57 -2.49
CA PHE A 20 -8.79 8.16 -1.32
C PHE A 20 -9.01 7.32 -0.05
N GLY A 21 -8.91 6.00 -0.18
CA GLY A 21 -8.91 5.08 0.96
C GLY A 21 -7.50 4.83 1.51
N GLY A 22 -7.42 4.15 2.65
CA GLY A 22 -6.16 3.67 3.20
C GLY A 22 -6.27 2.40 4.03
N ASN A 23 -5.10 1.78 4.24
CA ASN A 23 -4.99 0.53 4.98
C ASN A 23 -4.95 0.77 6.49
N PHE A 24 -5.72 -0.01 7.24
CA PHE A 24 -5.64 -0.11 8.69
C PHE A 24 -5.02 -1.44 9.07
N LEU A 25 -3.81 -1.44 9.62
CA LEU A 25 -3.15 -2.63 10.13
C LEU A 25 -3.57 -2.85 11.58
N PHE A 26 -4.52 -3.76 11.80
CA PHE A 26 -5.15 -3.96 13.12
C PHE A 26 -4.23 -4.40 14.27
N HIS A 27 -2.97 -4.74 14.01
CA HIS A 27 -1.96 -5.14 15.00
C HIS A 27 -0.92 -4.03 15.26
N LYS A 28 -0.98 -2.92 14.53
CA LYS A 28 -0.07 -1.76 14.67
C LYS A 28 -0.81 -0.44 14.85
N ASN A 29 -2.00 -0.33 14.30
CA ASN A 29 -2.79 0.89 14.36
C ASN A 29 -3.82 0.78 15.47
N ASP A 30 -3.78 1.77 16.35
CA ASP A 30 -4.65 1.90 17.51
C ASP A 30 -5.55 3.14 17.36
N ILE A 31 -6.76 3.06 17.91
CA ILE A 31 -7.81 4.07 17.78
C ILE A 31 -8.11 4.68 19.16
N GLY A 32 -8.35 5.99 19.22
CA GLY A 32 -8.85 6.70 20.41
C GLY A 32 -7.84 6.77 21.54
N GLU A 33 -8.18 6.28 22.75
CA GLU A 33 -7.24 6.41 23.89
C GLU A 33 -5.97 5.53 23.74
N LEU A 34 -5.95 4.61 22.77
CA LEU A 34 -4.84 3.68 22.55
C LEU A 34 -3.84 4.17 21.48
N GLY A 35 -4.24 5.09 20.61
CA GLY A 35 -3.43 5.60 19.52
C GLY A 35 -4.14 6.73 18.78
N ASN A 36 -3.51 7.28 17.75
CA ASN A 36 -4.03 8.46 17.04
C ASN A 36 -4.29 8.20 15.55
N PHE A 37 -4.67 6.97 15.22
CA PHE A 37 -5.00 6.62 13.84
C PHE A 37 -6.24 7.38 13.35
N ASP A 38 -7.19 7.64 14.23
CA ASP A 38 -8.38 8.44 13.95
C ASP A 38 -8.04 9.89 13.59
N GLU A 39 -7.07 10.51 14.27
CA GLU A 39 -6.56 11.82 13.87
C GLU A 39 -5.82 11.78 12.53
N ALA A 40 -5.11 10.70 12.21
CA ALA A 40 -4.45 10.55 10.90
C ALA A 40 -5.46 10.42 9.76
N VAL A 41 -6.51 9.61 9.95
CA VAL A 41 -7.65 9.49 9.03
C VAL A 41 -8.30 10.86 8.79
N GLN A 42 -8.56 11.62 9.85
CA GLN A 42 -9.13 12.96 9.74
C GLN A 42 -8.19 13.96 9.08
N THR A 43 -6.89 13.91 9.39
CA THR A 43 -5.87 14.84 8.86
C THR A 43 -5.69 14.67 7.36
N LEU A 44 -5.73 13.42 6.88
CA LEU A 44 -5.53 13.07 5.47
C LEU A 44 -6.84 13.07 4.66
N GLY A 45 -8.00 13.14 5.33
CA GLY A 45 -9.30 13.10 4.67
C GLY A 45 -9.66 11.72 4.09
N ILE A 46 -9.28 10.64 4.77
CA ILE A 46 -9.48 9.27 4.26
C ILE A 46 -10.97 8.95 4.12
N GLU A 47 -11.38 8.52 2.91
CA GLU A 47 -12.78 8.26 2.54
C GLU A 47 -13.17 6.78 2.67
N GLY A 48 -12.19 5.87 2.68
CA GLY A 48 -12.38 4.43 2.74
C GLY A 48 -11.31 3.73 3.56
N LEU A 49 -11.67 2.66 4.27
CA LEU A 49 -10.76 1.92 5.15
C LEU A 49 -10.76 0.43 4.81
N ARG A 50 -9.56 -0.12 4.62
CA ARG A 50 -9.34 -1.55 4.44
C ARG A 50 -8.89 -2.21 5.75
N TYR A 51 -9.59 -3.24 6.18
CA TYR A 51 -9.34 -3.99 7.41
C TYR A 51 -9.32 -5.50 7.13
N PRO A 52 -8.46 -6.31 7.80
CA PRO A 52 -7.47 -5.94 8.83
C PRO A 52 -6.12 -5.42 8.30
N GLY A 53 -6.02 -5.26 6.97
CA GLY A 53 -4.93 -4.61 6.25
C GLY A 53 -3.65 -5.45 6.14
N GLY A 54 -3.14 -5.61 4.92
CA GLY A 54 -1.87 -6.28 4.64
C GLY A 54 -1.85 -7.78 4.92
N ALA A 55 -0.67 -8.38 4.77
CA ALA A 55 -0.42 -9.81 4.89
C ALA A 55 -0.88 -10.46 6.20
N ILE A 56 -0.88 -9.68 7.28
CA ILE A 56 -1.29 -10.14 8.60
C ILE A 56 -2.76 -10.57 8.64
N SER A 57 -3.57 -10.08 7.70
CA SER A 57 -4.97 -10.47 7.53
C SER A 57 -5.10 -11.98 7.32
N GLU A 58 -4.15 -12.59 6.60
CA GLU A 58 -4.13 -14.04 6.35
C GLU A 58 -3.66 -14.87 7.55
N VAL A 59 -3.08 -14.23 8.57
CA VAL A 59 -2.30 -14.89 9.62
C VAL A 59 -2.97 -14.76 10.98
N LEU A 60 -3.43 -13.56 11.33
CA LEU A 60 -3.91 -13.24 12.67
C LEU A 60 -5.43 -13.06 12.74
N PHE A 61 -6.11 -12.77 11.63
CA PHE A 61 -7.55 -12.53 11.64
C PHE A 61 -8.32 -13.84 11.54
N ASP A 62 -9.21 -14.08 12.50
CA ASP A 62 -10.07 -15.28 12.55
C ASP A 62 -11.54 -14.87 12.46
N ILE A 63 -12.18 -15.20 11.33
CA ILE A 63 -13.60 -14.91 11.10
C ILE A 63 -14.53 -15.66 12.06
N LYS A 64 -14.04 -16.71 12.76
CA LYS A 64 -14.81 -17.41 13.80
C LYS A 64 -14.83 -16.64 15.12
N ASN A 65 -13.89 -15.72 15.30
CA ASN A 65 -13.78 -14.86 16.47
C ASN A 65 -13.28 -13.46 16.08
N PRO A 66 -14.03 -12.71 15.25
CA PRO A 66 -13.53 -11.47 14.65
C PRO A 66 -13.44 -10.30 15.66
N ASP A 67 -14.04 -10.46 16.85
CA ASP A 67 -13.92 -9.52 17.98
C ASP A 67 -12.80 -9.90 18.97
N ALA A 68 -11.87 -10.77 18.57
CA ALA A 68 -10.69 -11.07 19.37
C ALA A 68 -9.87 -9.79 19.62
N ARG A 69 -9.34 -9.64 20.84
CA ARG A 69 -8.35 -8.62 21.19
C ARG A 69 -6.91 -9.14 21.15
N ILE A 70 -6.77 -10.47 21.11
CA ILE A 70 -5.49 -11.17 21.10
C ILE A 70 -5.58 -12.22 20.00
N ALA A 71 -4.65 -12.15 19.06
CA ALA A 71 -4.35 -13.21 18.10
C ALA A 71 -3.09 -13.96 18.55
N ILE A 72 -2.85 -15.12 17.97
CA ILE A 72 -1.62 -15.89 18.21
C ILE A 72 -0.81 -15.89 16.92
N ASP A 73 0.42 -15.39 16.99
CA ASP A 73 1.36 -15.50 15.89
C ASP A 73 1.66 -17.00 15.63
N PRO A 74 1.38 -17.53 14.43
CA PRO A 74 1.54 -18.94 14.16
C PRO A 74 3.01 -19.38 14.01
N VAL A 75 3.94 -18.44 13.84
CA VAL A 75 5.38 -18.71 13.73
C VAL A 75 6.03 -18.70 15.11
N SER A 76 5.86 -17.62 15.87
CA SER A 76 6.48 -17.46 17.19
C SER A 76 5.68 -18.16 18.31
N GLY A 77 4.36 -18.27 18.14
CA GLY A 77 3.43 -18.70 19.18
C GLY A 77 3.09 -17.61 20.21
N ASP A 78 3.55 -16.37 19.98
CA ASP A 78 3.34 -15.25 20.89
C ASP A 78 1.92 -14.68 20.76
N GLU A 79 1.43 -14.09 21.85
CA GLU A 79 0.18 -13.32 21.85
C GLU A 79 0.43 -11.95 21.20
N VAL A 80 -0.41 -11.60 20.22
CA VAL A 80 -0.38 -10.32 19.50
C VAL A 80 -1.66 -9.56 19.79
N GLU A 81 -1.55 -8.34 20.31
CA GLU A 81 -2.70 -7.45 20.47
C GLU A 81 -3.23 -7.03 19.09
N VAL A 82 -4.55 -7.15 18.92
CA VAL A 82 -5.24 -6.82 17.67
C VAL A 82 -6.52 -6.04 17.99
N VAL A 83 -6.88 -5.14 17.08
CA VAL A 83 -8.12 -4.36 17.18
C VAL A 83 -9.31 -5.20 16.72
N PRO A 84 -10.32 -5.42 17.59
CA PRO A 84 -11.56 -6.11 17.23
C PRO A 84 -12.28 -5.47 16.04
N ILE A 85 -12.93 -6.28 15.21
CA ILE A 85 -13.74 -5.75 14.11
C ILE A 85 -14.84 -4.79 14.63
N SER A 86 -15.40 -5.04 15.82
CA SER A 86 -16.41 -4.15 16.39
C SER A 86 -15.90 -2.73 16.69
N ASP A 87 -14.67 -2.65 17.20
CA ASP A 87 -14.05 -1.37 17.54
C ASP A 87 -13.73 -0.59 16.25
N PHE A 88 -13.22 -1.31 15.24
CA PHE A 88 -12.93 -0.74 13.92
C PHE A 88 -14.19 -0.28 13.17
N LEU A 89 -15.26 -1.09 13.11
CA LEU A 89 -16.49 -0.70 12.41
C LEU A 89 -17.24 0.42 13.13
N ALA A 90 -17.14 0.51 14.46
CA ALA A 90 -17.66 1.65 15.20
C ALA A 90 -16.93 2.94 14.82
N PHE A 91 -15.60 2.88 14.74
CA PHE A 91 -14.76 3.98 14.27
C PHE A 91 -15.09 4.38 12.83
N ALA A 92 -15.10 3.43 11.89
CA ALA A 92 -15.40 3.70 10.47
C ALA A 92 -16.78 4.36 10.31
N ALA A 93 -17.78 3.93 11.09
CA ALA A 93 -19.10 4.55 11.10
C ALA A 93 -19.09 6.00 11.66
N GLU A 94 -18.24 6.29 12.64
CA GLU A 94 -18.08 7.62 13.23
C GLU A 94 -17.46 8.61 12.24
N VAL A 95 -16.43 8.20 11.51
CA VAL A 95 -15.78 9.03 10.48
C VAL A 95 -16.53 9.03 9.14
N GLY A 96 -17.50 8.14 8.97
CA GLY A 96 -18.32 8.04 7.77
C GLY A 96 -17.61 7.38 6.58
N SER A 97 -16.51 6.67 6.82
CA SER A 97 -15.74 5.98 5.79
C SER A 97 -16.39 4.64 5.42
N GLY A 98 -16.35 4.30 4.13
CA GLY A 98 -16.71 2.96 3.66
C GLY A 98 -15.63 1.94 4.02
N VAL A 99 -16.00 0.65 4.09
CA VAL A 99 -15.13 -0.41 4.58
C VAL A 99 -14.95 -1.53 3.55
N THR A 100 -13.69 -1.86 3.26
CA THR A 100 -13.31 -3.11 2.58
C THR A 100 -12.83 -4.12 3.62
N ILE A 101 -13.50 -5.27 3.73
CA ILE A 101 -13.15 -6.33 4.68
C ILE A 101 -12.40 -7.44 3.94
N VAL A 102 -11.15 -7.66 4.31
CA VAL A 102 -10.37 -8.82 3.85
C VAL A 102 -10.81 -10.06 4.60
N VAL A 103 -11.23 -11.08 3.85
CA VAL A 103 -11.59 -12.40 4.35
C VAL A 103 -10.43 -13.35 4.08
N PRO A 104 -9.76 -13.90 5.12
CA PRO A 104 -8.57 -14.73 4.94
C PRO A 104 -8.90 -16.02 4.18
N THR A 105 -7.93 -16.49 3.42
CA THR A 105 -8.03 -17.67 2.55
C THR A 105 -7.10 -18.79 2.99
N ARG A 106 -5.97 -18.45 3.62
CA ARG A 106 -4.86 -19.33 3.99
C ARG A 106 -5.27 -20.57 4.79
N HIS A 107 -6.30 -20.47 5.63
CA HIS A 107 -6.71 -21.53 6.55
C HIS A 107 -7.73 -22.51 5.97
N TYR A 108 -8.10 -22.37 4.70
CA TYR A 108 -9.17 -23.14 4.07
C TYR A 108 -8.65 -24.13 3.01
N LEU A 109 -7.47 -24.68 3.25
CA LEU A 109 -6.91 -25.76 2.45
C LEU A 109 -6.87 -27.07 3.24
N SER A 110 -7.24 -28.15 2.56
CA SER A 110 -7.15 -29.50 3.08
C SER A 110 -5.69 -29.99 3.17
N LEU A 111 -5.50 -31.09 3.90
CA LEU A 111 -4.23 -31.83 3.90
C LEU A 111 -4.09 -32.79 2.69
N GLU A 112 -5.15 -33.02 1.93
CA GLU A 112 -5.12 -33.88 0.76
C GLU A 112 -4.70 -33.07 -0.47
N THR A 113 -3.86 -33.67 -1.31
CA THR A 113 -3.38 -33.06 -2.55
C THR A 113 -3.86 -33.85 -3.76
N ASP A 114 -3.97 -33.19 -4.90
CA ASP A 114 -4.20 -33.83 -6.18
C ASP A 114 -2.91 -34.48 -6.75
N ALA A 115 -2.94 -34.80 -8.05
CA ALA A 115 -1.82 -35.43 -8.74
C ALA A 115 -0.63 -34.50 -9.01
N LEU A 116 -0.85 -33.18 -9.01
CA LEU A 116 0.17 -32.14 -9.18
C LEU A 116 0.75 -31.71 -7.84
N GLY A 117 0.08 -32.04 -6.74
CA GLY A 117 0.51 -31.69 -5.38
C GLY A 117 -0.25 -30.49 -4.81
N ASP A 118 -1.20 -29.93 -5.56
CA ASP A 118 -2.06 -28.84 -5.10
C ASP A 118 -3.13 -29.36 -4.14
N ARG A 119 -3.33 -28.66 -3.02
CA ARG A 119 -4.35 -28.95 -2.02
C ARG A 119 -5.74 -28.63 -2.54
N PHE A 120 -6.75 -29.32 -1.98
CA PHE A 120 -8.16 -28.99 -2.21
C PHE A 120 -8.66 -27.94 -1.23
N ALA A 121 -9.69 -27.17 -1.63
CA ALA A 121 -10.41 -26.29 -0.72
C ALA A 121 -11.11 -27.07 0.40
N GLU A 122 -11.09 -26.50 1.60
CA GLU A 122 -11.77 -26.96 2.81
C GLU A 122 -12.37 -25.75 3.54
N VAL A 123 -13.20 -24.97 2.83
CA VAL A 123 -13.83 -23.76 3.38
C VAL A 123 -14.84 -24.15 4.46
N ASP A 124 -14.73 -23.52 5.64
CA ASP A 124 -15.75 -23.66 6.69
C ASP A 124 -16.98 -22.80 6.32
N GLU A 125 -17.85 -23.36 5.48
CA GLU A 125 -19.03 -22.66 4.97
C GLU A 125 -19.90 -22.08 6.08
N SER A 126 -20.07 -22.81 7.19
CA SER A 126 -20.90 -22.32 8.30
C SER A 126 -20.28 -21.09 8.96
N ALA A 127 -18.96 -21.08 9.16
CA ALA A 127 -18.27 -19.94 9.75
C ALA A 127 -18.31 -18.73 8.82
N LEU A 128 -17.97 -18.90 7.54
CA LEU A 128 -17.94 -17.81 6.56
C LEU A 128 -19.33 -17.19 6.36
N ARG A 129 -20.35 -18.02 6.16
CA ARG A 129 -21.74 -17.55 6.02
C ARG A 129 -22.21 -16.78 7.24
N THR A 130 -21.89 -17.29 8.44
CA THR A 130 -22.24 -16.62 9.70
C THR A 130 -21.53 -15.27 9.83
N PHE A 131 -20.22 -15.23 9.57
CA PHE A 131 -19.43 -14.01 9.62
C PHE A 131 -19.98 -12.93 8.67
N ALA A 132 -20.18 -13.27 7.40
CA ALA A 132 -20.69 -12.32 6.42
C ALA A 132 -22.11 -11.82 6.79
N THR A 133 -23.01 -12.72 7.17
CA THR A 133 -24.37 -12.34 7.61
C THR A 133 -24.33 -11.44 8.86
N ASP A 134 -23.52 -11.80 9.86
CA ASP A 134 -23.39 -11.03 11.10
C ASP A 134 -22.83 -9.62 10.85
N VAL A 135 -21.85 -9.47 9.95
CA VAL A 135 -21.35 -8.17 9.51
C VAL A 135 -22.46 -7.37 8.84
N MET A 136 -23.16 -7.96 7.86
CA MET A 136 -24.19 -7.26 7.09
C MET A 136 -25.44 -6.88 7.89
N GLU A 137 -25.81 -7.69 8.88
CA GLU A 137 -26.90 -7.41 9.84
C GLU A 137 -26.47 -6.43 10.95
N GLY A 138 -25.21 -6.00 10.93
CA GLY A 138 -24.66 -4.98 11.81
C GLY A 138 -24.38 -5.45 13.24
N LYS A 139 -24.16 -6.75 13.44
CA LYS A 139 -23.76 -7.30 14.75
C LYS A 139 -22.47 -6.68 15.29
N TYR A 140 -21.54 -6.39 14.38
CA TYR A 140 -20.24 -5.81 14.70
C TYR A 140 -20.21 -4.28 14.54
N GLY A 141 -21.23 -3.66 13.97
CA GLY A 141 -21.26 -2.23 13.73
C GLY A 141 -22.07 -1.89 12.50
N HIS A 142 -22.38 -0.61 12.31
CA HIS A 142 -23.25 -0.13 11.22
C HIS A 142 -22.50 0.73 10.19
N ALA A 143 -21.18 0.55 10.08
CA ALA A 143 -20.42 1.17 9.00
C ALA A 143 -20.92 0.66 7.64
N LYS A 144 -20.76 1.49 6.61
CA LYS A 144 -21.02 1.08 5.23
C LYS A 144 -19.94 0.10 4.82
N ILE A 145 -20.34 -1.10 4.42
CA ILE A 145 -19.45 -2.09 3.81
C ILE A 145 -19.46 -1.83 2.31
N ASP A 146 -18.29 -1.54 1.75
CA ASP A 146 -18.10 -1.33 0.33
C ASP A 146 -17.74 -2.64 -0.39
N ALA A 147 -16.93 -3.49 0.25
CA ALA A 147 -16.50 -4.75 -0.35
C ALA A 147 -16.09 -5.82 0.67
N PHE A 148 -16.22 -7.08 0.27
CA PHE A 148 -15.49 -8.21 0.85
C PHE A 148 -14.38 -8.63 -0.12
N GLU A 149 -13.12 -8.49 0.31
CA GLU A 149 -11.95 -8.91 -0.45
C GLU A 149 -11.57 -10.34 -0.07
N VAL A 150 -11.53 -11.25 -1.04
CA VAL A 150 -11.25 -12.67 -0.82
C VAL A 150 -9.75 -12.91 -0.84
N GLY A 151 -9.16 -12.83 0.35
CA GLY A 151 -7.75 -13.06 0.63
C GLY A 151 -6.85 -11.84 0.40
N ASN A 152 -5.58 -12.00 0.79
CA ASN A 152 -4.52 -11.03 0.58
C ASN A 152 -3.19 -11.73 0.28
N GLU A 153 -2.67 -11.51 -0.92
CA GLU A 153 -1.37 -11.99 -1.38
C GLU A 153 -1.22 -13.49 -1.12
N TYR A 154 -2.16 -14.26 -1.69
CA TYR A 154 -2.31 -15.69 -1.43
C TYR A 154 -1.03 -16.50 -1.63
N TRP A 155 -0.12 -16.01 -2.47
CA TRP A 155 1.21 -16.55 -2.74
C TRP A 155 2.20 -16.43 -1.56
N GLY A 156 1.78 -15.81 -0.46
CA GLY A 156 2.53 -15.63 0.78
C GLY A 156 3.50 -14.45 0.75
N VAL A 157 3.73 -13.83 1.92
CA VAL A 157 4.81 -12.84 2.11
C VAL A 157 5.53 -13.02 3.45
N GLY A 158 6.84 -12.76 3.45
CA GLY A 158 7.70 -12.83 4.65
C GLY A 158 7.99 -14.25 5.14
N ASP A 159 8.27 -14.40 6.44
CA ASP A 159 8.57 -15.68 7.11
C ASP A 159 7.32 -16.55 7.36
N PHE A 160 6.16 -16.11 6.86
CA PHE A 160 4.87 -16.76 7.02
C PHE A 160 4.56 -17.70 5.85
N ASP A 161 5.48 -18.51 5.35
CA ASP A 161 5.22 -19.37 4.17
C ASP A 161 4.27 -20.57 4.45
N GLN A 162 3.91 -20.82 5.70
CA GLN A 162 3.03 -21.95 6.06
C GLN A 162 1.56 -21.73 5.66
N GLY A 163 1.19 -22.04 4.42
CA GLY A 163 -0.19 -21.90 3.94
C GLY A 163 -0.34 -20.95 2.77
N SER A 164 0.76 -20.40 2.25
CA SER A 164 0.80 -19.82 0.91
C SER A 164 0.23 -20.79 -0.12
N MET A 165 -0.26 -20.26 -1.24
CA MET A 165 -1.06 -21.01 -2.20
C MET A 165 -0.52 -20.86 -3.61
N SER A 166 -0.61 -21.94 -4.37
CA SER A 166 -0.52 -21.86 -5.83
C SER A 166 -1.75 -21.12 -6.38
N SER A 167 -1.69 -20.69 -7.65
CA SER A 167 -2.86 -20.08 -8.32
C SER A 167 -4.06 -21.04 -8.40
N LEU A 168 -3.82 -22.35 -8.50
CA LEU A 168 -4.90 -23.34 -8.49
C LEU A 168 -5.53 -23.49 -7.10
N GLU A 169 -4.70 -23.58 -6.06
CA GLU A 169 -5.18 -23.66 -4.67
C GLU A 169 -6.00 -22.42 -4.29
N TYR A 170 -5.53 -21.23 -4.65
CA TYR A 170 -6.29 -20.00 -4.45
C TYR A 170 -7.60 -20.02 -5.25
N GLY A 171 -7.57 -20.39 -6.53
CA GLY A 171 -8.79 -20.48 -7.35
C GLY A 171 -9.85 -21.41 -6.75
N ARG A 172 -9.45 -22.55 -6.19
CA ARG A 172 -10.34 -23.49 -5.48
C ARG A 172 -10.99 -22.85 -4.25
N VAL A 173 -10.19 -22.21 -3.40
CA VAL A 173 -10.66 -21.58 -2.16
C VAL A 173 -11.53 -20.37 -2.48
N ALA A 174 -11.04 -19.46 -3.33
CA ALA A 174 -11.69 -18.19 -3.64
C ALA A 174 -13.04 -18.40 -4.36
N SER A 175 -13.14 -19.37 -5.27
CA SER A 175 -14.41 -19.68 -5.95
C SER A 175 -15.46 -20.24 -4.98
N GLU A 176 -15.06 -21.13 -4.05
CA GLU A 176 -15.96 -21.65 -3.02
C GLU A 176 -16.39 -20.54 -2.04
N MET A 177 -15.46 -19.69 -1.59
CA MET A 177 -15.77 -18.55 -0.73
C MET A 177 -16.70 -17.54 -1.41
N THR A 178 -16.47 -17.23 -2.69
CA THR A 178 -17.32 -16.33 -3.49
C THR A 178 -18.75 -16.84 -3.56
N ARG A 179 -18.95 -18.14 -3.81
CA ARG A 179 -20.28 -18.77 -3.77
C ARG A 179 -20.97 -18.56 -2.42
N ILE A 180 -20.25 -18.80 -1.33
CA ILE A 180 -20.78 -18.73 0.03
C ILE A 180 -21.12 -17.28 0.41
N LEU A 181 -20.26 -16.33 0.03
CA LEU A 181 -20.46 -14.90 0.22
C LEU A 181 -21.68 -14.42 -0.56
N ASP A 182 -21.79 -14.70 -1.86
CA ASP A 182 -22.96 -14.32 -2.69
C ASP A 182 -24.28 -14.82 -2.08
N ASP A 183 -24.32 -16.09 -1.67
CA ASP A 183 -25.50 -16.66 -1.00
C ASP A 183 -25.81 -15.95 0.34
N ALA A 184 -24.78 -15.55 1.10
CA ALA A 184 -24.95 -14.89 2.40
C ALA A 184 -25.40 -13.44 2.26
N LEU A 185 -24.76 -12.68 1.37
CA LEU A 185 -25.10 -11.29 1.07
C LEU A 185 -26.51 -11.19 0.50
N GLY A 186 -26.88 -12.06 -0.43
CA GLY A 186 -28.23 -12.11 -0.99
C GLY A 186 -29.32 -12.56 0.00
N ALA A 187 -28.95 -13.12 1.15
CA ALA A 187 -29.88 -13.54 2.20
C ALA A 187 -29.97 -12.55 3.38
N ALA A 188 -29.03 -11.61 3.49
CA ALA A 188 -28.99 -10.65 4.59
C ALA A 188 -30.16 -9.67 4.52
N ASP A 189 -30.76 -9.33 5.68
CA ASP A 189 -31.86 -8.35 5.77
C ASP A 189 -31.29 -6.92 5.88
N THR A 190 -30.70 -6.45 4.77
CA THR A 190 -30.04 -5.14 4.67
C THR A 190 -30.22 -4.53 3.29
N ASP A 191 -30.12 -3.19 3.20
CA ASP A 191 -30.11 -2.45 1.93
C ASP A 191 -28.67 -2.23 1.40
N GLN A 192 -27.65 -2.71 2.13
CA GLN A 192 -26.27 -2.67 1.68
C GLN A 192 -26.02 -3.72 0.60
N ASP A 193 -25.19 -3.39 -0.39
CA ASP A 193 -24.87 -4.22 -1.55
C ASP A 193 -23.34 -4.15 -1.80
N PRO A 194 -22.52 -4.78 -0.94
CA PRO A 194 -21.06 -4.72 -1.06
C PRO A 194 -20.55 -5.64 -2.16
N SER A 195 -19.50 -5.19 -2.86
CA SER A 195 -18.83 -5.97 -3.91
C SER A 195 -18.10 -7.20 -3.34
N ILE A 196 -18.15 -8.33 -4.03
CA ILE A 196 -17.24 -9.46 -3.81
C ILE A 196 -16.02 -9.26 -4.70
N VAL A 197 -14.87 -9.01 -4.07
CA VAL A 197 -13.62 -8.67 -4.75
C VAL A 197 -12.64 -9.83 -4.64
N VAL A 198 -12.11 -10.30 -5.77
CA VAL A 198 -11.18 -11.44 -5.85
C VAL A 198 -9.80 -10.96 -6.27
N GLN A 199 -8.74 -11.52 -5.70
CA GLN A 199 -7.38 -11.10 -6.01
C GLN A 199 -6.93 -11.59 -7.39
N ILE A 200 -6.24 -10.71 -8.12
CA ILE A 200 -5.59 -11.03 -9.39
C ILE A 200 -4.56 -12.16 -9.24
N GLY A 201 -4.46 -13.02 -10.25
CA GLY A 201 -3.38 -14.01 -10.36
C GLY A 201 -2.04 -13.37 -10.74
N LEU A 202 -0.99 -13.67 -9.98
CA LEU A 202 0.38 -13.25 -10.28
C LEU A 202 1.34 -14.44 -10.25
N ASN A 203 2.44 -14.33 -10.99
CA ASN A 203 3.51 -15.33 -11.00
C ASN A 203 4.59 -14.98 -9.98
N HIS A 204 4.26 -15.12 -8.70
CA HIS A 204 5.10 -14.71 -7.59
C HIS A 204 5.16 -15.80 -6.52
N ARG A 205 6.33 -15.99 -5.87
CA ARG A 205 6.56 -16.93 -4.75
C ARG A 205 5.92 -18.31 -4.96
N ASP A 206 5.04 -18.77 -4.07
CA ASP A 206 4.44 -20.10 -4.11
C ASP A 206 3.41 -20.26 -5.25
N ALA A 207 3.04 -19.16 -5.91
CA ALA A 207 2.27 -19.15 -7.15
C ALA A 207 3.14 -19.08 -8.42
N ASN A 208 4.46 -19.17 -8.29
CA ASN A 208 5.40 -19.10 -9.41
C ASN A 208 5.41 -20.40 -10.24
N LEU A 209 4.75 -20.37 -11.39
CA LEU A 209 4.67 -21.47 -12.34
C LEU A 209 5.98 -21.68 -13.11
N ARG A 210 6.82 -20.64 -13.24
CA ARG A 210 8.00 -20.69 -14.13
C ARG A 210 8.98 -21.80 -13.74
N GLU A 211 9.14 -22.05 -12.44
CA GLU A 211 10.06 -23.06 -11.93
C GLU A 211 9.60 -24.47 -12.26
N ASP A 212 8.29 -24.73 -12.18
CA ASP A 212 7.70 -26.05 -12.45
C ASP A 212 7.89 -26.47 -13.92
N TYR A 213 7.85 -25.50 -14.84
CA TYR A 213 7.94 -25.75 -16.27
C TYR A 213 9.32 -25.42 -16.88
N ILE A 214 10.35 -25.17 -16.05
CA ILE A 214 11.70 -24.78 -16.52
C ILE A 214 12.38 -25.85 -17.40
N ALA A 215 11.95 -27.11 -17.29
CA ALA A 215 12.49 -28.22 -18.08
C ALA A 215 12.07 -28.17 -19.57
N HIS A 216 11.01 -27.43 -19.91
CA HIS A 216 10.53 -27.23 -21.27
C HIS A 216 11.29 -26.08 -21.94
N LEU A 217 11.81 -26.31 -23.16
CA LEU A 217 12.81 -25.43 -23.76
C LEU A 217 12.20 -24.31 -24.61
N THR A 218 10.92 -24.42 -24.98
CA THR A 218 10.21 -23.44 -25.80
C THR A 218 8.90 -23.03 -25.15
N GLY A 219 8.42 -21.82 -25.45
CA GLY A 219 7.12 -21.33 -24.98
C GLY A 219 5.98 -22.29 -25.35
N ALA A 220 6.01 -22.83 -26.56
CA ALA A 220 4.99 -23.80 -27.02
C ALA A 220 5.02 -25.13 -26.25
N GLU A 221 6.20 -25.62 -25.84
CA GLU A 221 6.31 -26.84 -25.03
C GLU A 221 5.82 -26.60 -23.59
N LYS A 222 6.16 -25.46 -22.99
CA LYS A 222 5.66 -25.05 -21.67
C LYS A 222 4.13 -24.93 -21.68
N LEU A 223 3.59 -24.21 -22.66
CA LEU A 223 2.15 -23.98 -22.80
C LEU A 223 1.37 -25.29 -22.94
N ALA A 224 1.83 -26.21 -23.79
CA ALA A 224 1.18 -27.52 -23.93
C ALA A 224 1.24 -28.39 -22.66
N ALA A 225 2.29 -28.25 -21.84
CA ALA A 225 2.39 -28.93 -20.55
C ALA A 225 1.37 -28.35 -19.56
N ILE A 226 1.29 -27.02 -19.45
CA ILE A 226 0.33 -26.31 -18.61
C ILE A 226 -1.12 -26.66 -18.98
N GLU A 227 -1.45 -26.64 -20.28
CA GLU A 227 -2.79 -27.06 -20.76
C GLU A 227 -3.13 -28.49 -20.34
N SER A 228 -2.15 -29.40 -20.38
CA SER A 228 -2.32 -30.79 -19.98
C SER A 228 -2.51 -30.94 -18.46
N ASP A 229 -1.75 -30.18 -17.67
CA ASP A 229 -1.73 -30.32 -16.22
C ASP A 229 -2.97 -29.69 -15.59
N TYR A 230 -3.37 -28.49 -16.03
CA TYR A 230 -4.54 -27.78 -15.48
C TYR A 230 -5.84 -28.02 -16.26
N GLY A 231 -5.79 -28.68 -17.42
CA GLY A 231 -6.98 -28.94 -18.23
C GLY A 231 -7.62 -27.69 -18.83
N ILE A 232 -6.82 -26.66 -19.08
CA ILE A 232 -7.23 -25.38 -19.67
C ILE A 232 -6.83 -25.29 -21.14
N GLU A 233 -7.48 -24.40 -21.89
CA GLU A 233 -7.11 -24.07 -23.27
C GLU A 233 -6.39 -22.71 -23.32
N LEU A 234 -5.20 -22.68 -23.90
CA LEU A 234 -4.35 -21.49 -24.00
C LEU A 234 -3.99 -21.21 -25.47
N GLY A 235 -4.14 -19.95 -25.87
CA GLY A 235 -3.80 -19.49 -27.22
C GLY A 235 -2.31 -19.18 -27.39
N ARG A 236 -1.90 -18.96 -28.65
CA ARG A 236 -0.52 -18.50 -28.95
C ARG A 236 -0.22 -17.09 -28.47
N ASP A 237 -1.25 -16.32 -28.13
CA ASP A 237 -1.19 -14.97 -27.57
C ASP A 237 -0.68 -14.94 -26.11
N TYR A 238 -0.59 -16.08 -25.44
CA TYR A 238 0.09 -16.24 -24.14
C TYR A 238 1.61 -16.41 -24.27
N ILE A 239 2.16 -16.45 -25.49
CA ILE A 239 3.61 -16.54 -25.74
C ILE A 239 4.10 -15.19 -26.23
N PHE A 240 5.00 -14.58 -25.47
CA PHE A 240 5.69 -13.36 -25.88
C PHE A 240 6.59 -13.62 -27.09
N LYS A 241 6.97 -12.55 -27.79
CA LYS A 241 7.92 -12.66 -28.92
C LYS A 241 9.31 -13.14 -28.48
N SER A 242 9.64 -13.02 -27.19
CA SER A 242 10.83 -13.62 -26.56
C SER A 242 10.79 -15.15 -26.46
N ASP A 243 9.65 -15.77 -26.80
CA ASP A 243 9.34 -17.20 -26.60
C ASP A 243 9.16 -17.61 -25.13
N ASP A 244 9.04 -16.65 -24.21
CA ASP A 244 8.56 -16.91 -22.84
C ASP A 244 7.05 -16.68 -22.71
N LEU A 245 6.47 -17.08 -21.59
CA LEU A 245 5.04 -17.03 -21.36
C LEU A 245 4.59 -15.78 -20.61
N ASP A 246 3.37 -15.35 -20.89
CA ASP A 246 2.64 -14.40 -20.04
C ASP A 246 2.11 -15.13 -18.80
N TRP A 247 3.00 -15.32 -17.82
CA TRP A 247 2.74 -16.09 -16.62
C TRP A 247 1.59 -15.54 -15.78
N ALA A 248 1.41 -14.21 -15.76
CA ALA A 248 0.32 -13.58 -15.00
C ALA A 248 -1.04 -13.87 -15.66
N ARG A 249 -1.16 -13.77 -17.00
CA ARG A 249 -2.40 -14.16 -17.69
C ARG A 249 -2.70 -15.65 -17.53
N ILE A 250 -1.68 -16.51 -17.52
CA ILE A 250 -1.85 -17.95 -17.28
C ILE A 250 -2.35 -18.22 -15.84
N ALA A 251 -1.76 -17.56 -14.84
CA ALA A 251 -2.20 -17.66 -13.45
C ALA A 251 -3.69 -17.29 -13.30
N ASN A 252 -4.11 -16.18 -13.92
CA ASN A 252 -5.52 -15.78 -13.94
C ASN A 252 -6.39 -16.80 -14.67
N LYS A 253 -5.94 -17.38 -15.78
CA LYS A 253 -6.73 -18.41 -16.49
C LYS A 253 -6.96 -19.66 -15.62
N ILE A 254 -5.96 -20.07 -14.83
CA ILE A 254 -6.09 -21.17 -13.87
C ILE A 254 -7.12 -20.82 -12.80
N ILE A 255 -7.05 -19.61 -12.22
CA ILE A 255 -8.01 -19.15 -11.20
C ILE A 255 -9.43 -19.11 -11.79
N ILE A 256 -9.61 -18.42 -12.92
CA ILE A 256 -10.92 -18.25 -13.59
C ILE A 256 -11.54 -19.62 -13.91
N ASN A 257 -10.74 -20.61 -14.31
CA ASN A 257 -11.25 -21.96 -14.61
C ASN A 257 -11.94 -22.61 -13.39
N GLU A 258 -11.48 -22.35 -12.16
CA GLU A 258 -12.16 -22.84 -10.95
C GLU A 258 -13.49 -22.11 -10.70
N PHE A 259 -13.55 -20.80 -10.98
CA PHE A 259 -14.80 -20.03 -10.92
C PHE A 259 -15.80 -20.48 -12.00
N GLU A 260 -15.33 -20.80 -13.21
CA GLU A 260 -16.14 -21.36 -14.30
C GLU A 260 -16.69 -22.74 -13.92
N ALA A 261 -15.86 -23.58 -13.28
CA ALA A 261 -16.26 -24.92 -12.85
C ALA A 261 -17.41 -24.91 -11.81
N LEU A 262 -17.46 -23.86 -10.96
CA LEU A 262 -18.53 -23.65 -9.99
C LEU A 262 -19.68 -22.76 -10.48
N ASP A 263 -19.62 -22.24 -11.71
CA ASP A 263 -20.60 -21.30 -12.28
C ASP A 263 -20.77 -20.02 -11.43
N VAL A 264 -19.65 -19.49 -10.91
CA VAL A 264 -19.63 -18.30 -10.03
C VAL A 264 -18.80 -17.15 -10.57
N VAL A 265 -18.31 -17.21 -11.81
CA VAL A 265 -17.60 -16.09 -12.44
C VAL A 265 -18.47 -14.82 -12.42
N GLY A 266 -19.75 -14.94 -12.74
CA GLY A 266 -20.73 -13.83 -12.69
C GLY A 266 -21.11 -13.34 -11.30
N LYS A 267 -20.45 -13.85 -10.25
CA LYS A 267 -20.60 -13.43 -8.85
C LYS A 267 -19.39 -12.67 -8.32
N VAL A 268 -18.39 -12.46 -9.19
CA VAL A 268 -17.24 -11.62 -8.90
C VAL A 268 -17.58 -10.22 -9.39
N ASP A 269 -17.68 -9.29 -8.46
CA ASP A 269 -18.00 -7.89 -8.77
C ASP A 269 -16.74 -7.10 -9.11
N GLY A 270 -15.59 -7.47 -8.54
CA GLY A 270 -14.34 -6.76 -8.78
C GLY A 270 -13.09 -7.61 -8.63
N ILE A 271 -11.98 -7.10 -9.17
CA ILE A 271 -10.66 -7.70 -9.07
C ILE A 271 -9.72 -6.80 -8.28
N SER A 272 -9.09 -7.34 -7.24
CA SER A 272 -8.08 -6.61 -6.46
C SER A 272 -6.67 -6.79 -7.00
N ALA A 273 -5.90 -5.71 -6.98
CA ALA A 273 -4.48 -5.70 -7.31
C ALA A 273 -3.68 -4.76 -6.39
N HIS A 274 -2.39 -5.04 -6.24
CA HIS A 274 -1.45 -4.23 -5.49
C HIS A 274 -0.53 -3.47 -6.46
N VAL A 275 -0.66 -2.15 -6.54
CA VAL A 275 0.06 -1.31 -7.52
C VAL A 275 1.16 -0.52 -6.83
N TYR A 276 2.39 -0.99 -6.94
CA TYR A 276 3.56 -0.29 -6.43
C TYR A 276 4.44 0.23 -7.57
N SER A 277 4.45 1.55 -7.75
CA SER A 277 5.20 2.17 -8.85
C SER A 277 6.70 2.08 -8.65
N ARG A 278 7.40 1.81 -9.75
CA ARG A 278 8.86 1.83 -9.90
C ARG A 278 9.30 2.91 -10.91
N ALA A 279 8.42 3.84 -11.27
CA ALA A 279 8.78 4.95 -12.13
C ALA A 279 9.77 5.90 -11.41
N PRO A 280 10.66 6.57 -12.16
CA PRO A 280 10.79 6.53 -13.62
C PRO A 280 11.58 5.32 -14.18
N GLU A 281 12.14 4.46 -13.35
CA GLU A 281 12.96 3.33 -13.80
C GLU A 281 12.16 2.24 -14.55
N ASP A 282 10.89 2.03 -14.17
CA ASP A 282 9.91 1.15 -14.83
C ASP A 282 8.52 1.80 -14.79
N GLU A 283 8.23 2.72 -15.73
CA GLU A 283 6.90 3.36 -15.86
C GLU A 283 5.77 2.35 -16.10
N GLY A 284 6.06 1.23 -16.77
CA GLY A 284 5.10 0.15 -17.02
C GLY A 284 4.57 -0.50 -15.73
N SER A 285 5.28 -0.35 -14.60
CA SER A 285 4.81 -0.81 -13.29
C SER A 285 3.48 -0.19 -12.85
N ARG A 286 3.14 1.01 -13.34
CA ARG A 286 1.85 1.66 -13.08
C ARG A 286 0.68 0.91 -13.75
N TYR A 287 0.91 0.28 -14.91
CA TYR A 287 -0.15 -0.24 -15.78
C TYR A 287 -0.29 -1.77 -15.81
N ARG A 288 0.80 -2.49 -15.51
CA ARG A 288 0.93 -3.94 -15.71
C ARG A 288 -0.24 -4.77 -15.13
N HIS A 289 -0.75 -4.39 -13.96
CA HIS A 289 -1.88 -5.09 -13.33
C HIS A 289 -3.19 -4.84 -14.07
N PHE A 290 -3.47 -3.60 -14.50
CA PHE A 290 -4.66 -3.26 -15.27
C PHE A 290 -4.70 -4.02 -16.59
N ASP A 291 -3.58 -4.04 -17.32
CA ASP A 291 -3.46 -4.80 -18.57
C ASP A 291 -3.69 -6.30 -18.37
N THR A 292 -3.20 -6.84 -17.25
CA THR A 292 -3.39 -8.25 -16.92
C THR A 292 -4.87 -8.53 -16.64
N ILE A 293 -5.55 -7.67 -15.87
CA ILE A 293 -6.99 -7.81 -15.56
C ILE A 293 -7.82 -7.72 -16.83
N GLU A 294 -7.59 -6.70 -17.67
CA GLU A 294 -8.30 -6.50 -18.93
C GLU A 294 -8.16 -7.74 -19.85
N LYS A 295 -6.92 -8.23 -20.03
CA LYS A 295 -6.61 -9.38 -20.90
C LYS A 295 -6.87 -10.75 -20.26
N SER A 296 -7.55 -10.80 -19.10
CA SER A 296 -7.94 -12.06 -18.45
C SER A 296 -9.39 -12.00 -17.97
N TRP A 297 -9.67 -11.33 -16.87
CA TRP A 297 -11.00 -11.19 -16.31
C TRP A 297 -11.94 -10.41 -17.24
N GLY A 298 -11.44 -9.41 -17.98
CA GLY A 298 -12.21 -8.70 -19.01
C GLY A 298 -12.69 -9.61 -20.17
N GLU A 299 -11.99 -10.71 -20.45
CA GLU A 299 -12.38 -11.67 -21.48
C GLU A 299 -13.51 -12.63 -21.05
N THR A 300 -13.84 -12.66 -19.74
CA THR A 300 -14.93 -13.49 -19.22
C THR A 300 -16.31 -12.99 -19.64
N GLY A 301 -16.40 -11.74 -20.12
CA GLY A 301 -17.65 -11.08 -20.49
C GLY A 301 -18.41 -10.47 -19.30
N ASN A 302 -17.82 -10.50 -18.10
CA ASN A 302 -18.28 -9.75 -16.95
C ASN A 302 -17.65 -8.36 -16.91
N ASP A 303 -18.45 -7.39 -16.50
CA ASP A 303 -17.96 -6.04 -16.17
C ASP A 303 -17.45 -6.10 -14.72
N VAL A 304 -16.13 -6.13 -14.56
CA VAL A 304 -15.48 -6.23 -13.24
C VAL A 304 -14.94 -4.88 -12.80
N GLU A 305 -15.23 -4.51 -11.57
CA GLU A 305 -14.68 -3.33 -10.93
C GLU A 305 -13.17 -3.50 -10.67
N LEU A 306 -12.41 -2.41 -10.80
CA LEU A 306 -10.99 -2.39 -10.47
C LEU A 306 -10.79 -1.90 -9.03
N TRP A 307 -10.19 -2.73 -8.18
CA TRP A 307 -9.92 -2.44 -6.77
C TRP A 307 -8.42 -2.45 -6.49
N ILE A 308 -7.85 -1.28 -6.17
CA ILE A 308 -6.41 -1.18 -5.86
C ILE A 308 -6.22 -1.18 -4.35
N THR A 309 -6.27 -2.37 -3.75
CA THR A 309 -6.34 -2.55 -2.29
C THR A 309 -5.03 -2.29 -1.57
N GLU A 310 -3.93 -2.15 -2.31
CA GLU A 310 -2.68 -1.55 -1.86
C GLU A 310 -2.00 -0.78 -2.99
N TRP A 311 -1.55 0.45 -2.72
CA TRP A 311 -0.70 1.20 -3.65
C TRP A 311 0.23 2.18 -2.96
N ASN A 312 1.38 2.44 -3.60
CA ASN A 312 2.32 3.54 -3.30
C ASN A 312 3.48 3.54 -4.32
N GLN A 313 4.51 4.34 -4.12
CA GLN A 313 5.84 4.06 -4.68
C GLN A 313 6.43 2.80 -4.04
N LYS A 314 7.10 1.94 -4.82
CA LYS A 314 7.73 0.71 -4.31
C LYS A 314 8.88 1.07 -3.37
N ALA A 315 8.80 0.68 -2.10
CA ALA A 315 9.87 0.92 -1.13
C ALA A 315 10.97 -0.16 -1.15
N VAL A 316 10.59 -1.43 -1.29
CA VAL A 316 11.50 -2.58 -1.28
C VAL A 316 11.99 -2.82 -2.70
N THR A 317 13.05 -2.10 -3.06
CA THR A 317 13.65 -2.12 -4.39
C THR A 317 15.04 -1.50 -4.37
N ASN A 318 15.90 -1.89 -5.32
CA ASN A 318 17.21 -1.27 -5.55
C ASN A 318 17.13 -0.06 -6.50
N HIS A 319 15.93 0.30 -6.98
CA HIS A 319 15.73 1.44 -7.87
C HIS A 319 15.84 2.79 -7.15
N PHE A 320 15.51 2.85 -5.86
CA PHE A 320 15.38 4.11 -5.14
C PHE A 320 16.35 4.23 -3.96
N ASP A 321 16.83 5.45 -3.73
CA ASP A 321 17.59 5.82 -2.55
C ASP A 321 16.65 6.32 -1.45
N ALA A 322 16.79 5.66 -0.29
CA ALA A 322 15.99 5.87 0.91
C ALA A 322 15.90 7.33 1.39
N LYS A 323 16.91 8.16 1.10
CA LYS A 323 17.00 9.55 1.57
C LYS A 323 16.72 10.57 0.47
N ASN A 324 16.55 10.14 -0.77
CA ASN A 324 16.50 11.04 -1.91
C ASN A 324 15.27 10.86 -2.80
N ASP A 325 14.49 9.79 -2.64
CA ASP A 325 13.38 9.51 -3.55
C ASP A 325 11.99 9.47 -2.89
N PHE A 326 11.91 9.41 -1.55
CA PHE A 326 10.64 9.27 -0.82
C PHE A 326 10.04 10.60 -0.31
N GLY A 327 10.67 11.74 -0.64
CA GLY A 327 10.15 13.08 -0.37
C GLY A 327 9.23 13.60 -1.48
N LEU A 328 9.50 14.80 -1.99
CA LEU A 328 8.69 15.46 -3.02
C LEU A 328 8.65 14.69 -4.35
N LYS A 329 9.66 13.84 -4.65
CA LYS A 329 9.62 12.97 -5.84
C LYS A 329 8.49 11.94 -5.75
N ALA A 330 8.40 11.23 -4.62
CA ALA A 330 7.30 10.31 -4.34
C ALA A 330 5.94 11.04 -4.29
N ALA A 331 5.90 12.28 -3.82
CA ALA A 331 4.68 13.09 -3.88
C ALA A 331 4.23 13.31 -5.34
N GLY A 332 5.16 13.65 -6.24
CA GLY A 332 4.88 13.71 -7.69
C GLY A 332 4.33 12.39 -8.24
N GLU A 333 4.95 11.27 -7.87
CA GLU A 333 4.50 9.93 -8.27
C GLU A 333 3.06 9.60 -7.82
N LEU A 334 2.61 10.10 -6.67
CA LEU A 334 1.23 9.89 -6.24
C LEU A 334 0.22 10.58 -7.18
N ILE A 335 0.58 11.73 -7.76
CA ILE A 335 -0.28 12.41 -8.74
C ILE A 335 -0.38 11.56 -10.02
N ASP A 336 0.74 10.98 -10.47
CA ASP A 336 0.74 10.06 -11.62
C ASP A 336 -0.15 8.86 -11.36
N LEU A 337 -0.02 8.20 -10.21
CA LEU A 337 -0.83 7.03 -9.86
C LEU A 337 -2.33 7.36 -9.81
N VAL A 338 -2.72 8.49 -9.21
CA VAL A 338 -4.13 8.94 -9.21
C VAL A 338 -4.60 9.29 -10.63
N GLY A 339 -3.73 9.86 -11.46
CA GLY A 339 -3.98 10.05 -12.89
C GLY A 339 -4.29 8.73 -13.60
N VAL A 340 -3.45 7.72 -13.40
CA VAL A 340 -3.66 6.36 -13.94
C VAL A 340 -4.97 5.77 -13.43
N PHE A 341 -5.29 5.91 -12.15
CA PHE A 341 -6.55 5.41 -11.59
C PHE A 341 -7.77 6.09 -12.22
N GLY A 342 -7.67 7.40 -12.48
CA GLY A 342 -8.68 8.15 -13.22
C GLY A 342 -8.76 7.75 -14.70
N GLN A 343 -7.67 7.33 -15.31
CA GLN A 343 -7.65 6.84 -16.68
C GLN A 343 -8.30 5.45 -16.77
N GLU A 344 -7.89 4.52 -15.91
CA GLU A 344 -8.32 3.11 -15.92
C GLU A 344 -9.71 2.91 -15.29
N GLY A 345 -10.24 3.89 -14.54
CA GLY A 345 -11.59 3.83 -13.99
C GLY A 345 -11.68 3.01 -12.69
N VAL A 346 -10.66 3.11 -11.84
CA VAL A 346 -10.61 2.45 -10.53
C VAL A 346 -11.85 2.77 -9.69
N THR A 347 -12.40 1.76 -9.03
CA THR A 347 -13.59 1.88 -8.16
C THR A 347 -13.20 2.25 -6.74
N GLY A 348 -12.23 1.53 -6.16
CA GLY A 348 -11.72 1.78 -4.82
C GLY A 348 -10.22 1.58 -4.76
N ALA A 349 -9.53 2.40 -3.98
CA ALA A 349 -8.09 2.31 -3.78
C ALA A 349 -7.70 2.59 -2.31
N HIS A 350 -6.74 1.84 -1.78
CA HIS A 350 -6.28 1.99 -0.39
C HIS A 350 -4.76 2.16 -0.35
N ILE A 351 -4.30 3.35 0.02
CA ILE A 351 -2.87 3.64 0.07
C ILE A 351 -2.18 2.84 1.18
N TRP A 352 -0.99 2.31 0.89
CA TRP A 352 -0.13 1.64 1.85
C TRP A 352 1.08 2.53 2.20
N ALA A 353 1.17 3.13 3.38
CA ALA A 353 0.23 3.06 4.50
C ALA A 353 -0.07 4.46 5.05
N ILE A 354 -1.20 4.59 5.76
CA ILE A 354 -1.58 5.83 6.45
C ILE A 354 -0.55 6.15 7.55
N GLN A 355 -0.39 5.22 8.50
CA GLN A 355 0.53 5.29 9.63
C GLN A 355 1.36 4.03 9.69
N HIS A 356 2.67 4.17 9.49
CA HIS A 356 3.62 3.06 9.62
C HIS A 356 5.03 3.62 9.85
N ASN A 357 6.00 2.75 10.14
CA ASN A 357 7.41 3.13 10.25
C ASN A 357 8.17 3.06 8.91
N THR A 358 7.45 2.90 7.78
CA THR A 358 8.04 2.81 6.44
C THR A 358 8.22 4.19 5.83
N LYS A 359 9.15 4.30 4.86
CA LYS A 359 9.44 5.55 4.13
C LYS A 359 8.28 6.04 3.26
N THR A 360 7.35 5.16 2.93
CA THR A 360 6.17 5.43 2.11
C THR A 360 4.92 5.75 2.93
N ALA A 361 4.98 5.64 4.25
CA ALA A 361 3.86 6.01 5.11
C ALA A 361 3.53 7.50 4.92
N LEU A 362 2.24 7.87 4.96
CA LEU A 362 1.83 9.26 4.82
C LEU A 362 2.05 10.09 6.09
N THR A 363 2.04 9.40 7.24
CA THR A 363 2.29 9.94 8.55
C THR A 363 3.13 8.95 9.36
N ASP A 364 3.92 9.47 10.31
CA ASP A 364 4.76 8.64 11.16
C ASP A 364 3.91 7.76 12.09
N LEU A 365 4.38 6.53 12.34
CA LEU A 365 3.86 5.71 13.44
C LEU A 365 4.22 6.38 14.77
N GLN A 366 3.22 6.88 15.48
CA GLN A 366 3.45 7.66 16.70
C GLN A 366 3.70 6.76 17.92
N THR A 367 4.50 7.27 18.85
CA THR A 367 4.92 6.55 20.06
C THR A 367 4.04 6.80 21.28
N SER A 368 3.00 7.65 21.14
CA SER A 368 2.09 8.05 22.21
C SER A 368 0.73 8.46 21.62
N PRO A 369 -0.40 8.12 22.25
CA PRO A 369 -1.74 8.51 21.81
C PRO A 369 -1.91 10.05 21.69
N ASP A 370 -1.30 10.81 22.61
CA ASP A 370 -1.41 12.28 22.62
C ASP A 370 -0.50 13.00 21.59
N ALA A 371 0.22 12.27 20.73
CA ALA A 371 1.12 12.90 19.76
C ALA A 371 0.33 13.59 18.64
N GLU A 372 0.75 14.81 18.29
CA GLU A 372 0.18 15.51 17.13
C GLU A 372 0.52 14.76 15.84
N VAL A 373 -0.48 14.51 15.00
CA VAL A 373 -0.27 13.89 13.70
C VAL A 373 0.25 14.93 12.72
N SER A 374 1.42 14.66 12.13
CA SER A 374 2.01 15.46 11.06
C SER A 374 2.15 14.63 9.78
N THR A 375 1.92 15.28 8.65
CA THR A 375 2.13 14.72 7.31
C THR A 375 3.58 14.94 6.86
N ASN A 376 4.09 13.99 6.07
CA ASN A 376 5.28 14.20 5.24
C ASN A 376 4.86 14.64 3.82
N ALA A 377 5.81 14.72 2.89
CA ALA A 377 5.57 15.22 1.54
C ALA A 377 4.45 14.44 0.81
N THR A 378 4.47 13.11 0.89
CA THR A 378 3.45 12.26 0.27
C THR A 378 2.11 12.37 0.99
N GLY A 379 2.10 12.50 2.32
CA GLY A 379 0.89 12.74 3.11
C GLY A 379 0.20 14.06 2.77
N GLU A 380 0.96 15.15 2.65
CA GLU A 380 0.39 16.45 2.28
C GLU A 380 -0.10 16.45 0.83
N MET A 381 0.63 15.79 -0.07
CA MET A 381 0.17 15.62 -1.45
C MET A 381 -1.11 14.81 -1.54
N PHE A 382 -1.20 13.69 -0.82
CA PHE A 382 -2.42 12.87 -0.75
C PHE A 382 -3.62 13.71 -0.29
N LYS A 383 -3.44 14.48 0.78
CA LYS A 383 -4.47 15.40 1.30
C LYS A 383 -4.87 16.46 0.27
N MET A 384 -3.90 17.12 -0.36
CA MET A 384 -4.16 18.13 -1.40
C MET A 384 -4.95 17.56 -2.58
N MET A 385 -4.72 16.29 -2.96
CA MET A 385 -5.49 15.58 -3.98
C MET A 385 -6.89 15.22 -3.49
N GLN A 386 -7.02 14.67 -2.28
CA GLN A 386 -8.31 14.30 -1.67
C GLN A 386 -9.26 15.50 -1.60
N GLU A 387 -8.77 16.66 -1.16
CA GLU A 387 -9.56 17.87 -1.01
C GLU A 387 -10.10 18.44 -2.34
N ASN A 388 -9.42 18.15 -3.47
CA ASN A 388 -9.64 18.86 -4.72
C ASN A 388 -10.07 18.01 -5.90
N LEU A 389 -9.74 16.71 -5.92
CA LEU A 389 -9.94 15.85 -7.09
C LEU A 389 -11.23 15.06 -7.08
N ILE A 390 -11.88 14.84 -5.94
CA ILE A 390 -13.14 14.08 -5.88
C ILE A 390 -14.20 14.73 -6.79
N GLY A 391 -14.78 13.94 -7.69
CA GLY A 391 -15.78 14.39 -8.68
C GLY A 391 -15.20 15.11 -9.90
N THR A 392 -13.88 15.23 -9.99
CA THR A 392 -13.19 15.69 -11.20
C THR A 392 -12.86 14.50 -12.11
N ARG A 393 -12.38 14.78 -13.32
CA ARG A 393 -11.90 13.80 -14.30
C ARG A 393 -10.53 14.21 -14.78
N LEU A 394 -9.65 13.25 -15.03
CA LEU A 394 -8.35 13.51 -15.66
C LEU A 394 -8.58 14.23 -17.01
N VAL A 395 -7.80 15.27 -17.25
CA VAL A 395 -7.69 15.94 -18.54
C VAL A 395 -6.35 15.52 -19.12
N ASP A 396 -6.37 14.51 -19.98
CA ASP A 396 -5.18 14.04 -20.70
C ASP A 396 -4.86 15.05 -21.80
N MET A 397 -3.63 15.57 -21.80
CA MET A 397 -3.19 16.66 -22.68
C MET A 397 -2.00 16.28 -23.56
N ASP A 398 -1.52 15.04 -23.51
CA ASP A 398 -0.41 14.57 -24.34
C ASP A 398 -0.82 13.36 -25.18
N LEU A 399 -1.79 13.55 -26.06
CA LEU A 399 -2.33 12.50 -26.95
C LEU A 399 -1.32 11.86 -27.90
N SER A 400 -0.04 12.25 -27.83
CA SER A 400 1.06 11.65 -28.59
C SER A 400 1.79 10.55 -27.83
N ALA A 401 1.69 10.53 -26.50
CA ALA A 401 2.27 9.49 -25.66
C ALA A 401 1.27 8.32 -25.46
N ASP A 402 1.80 7.14 -25.15
CA ASP A 402 0.98 5.99 -24.77
C ASP A 402 0.53 6.15 -23.31
N ARG A 403 -0.78 6.21 -23.10
CA ARG A 403 -1.44 6.44 -21.80
C ARG A 403 -0.86 7.60 -20.97
N PRO A 404 -0.88 8.83 -21.49
CA PRO A 404 -0.36 9.98 -20.79
C PRO A 404 -1.28 10.37 -19.63
N VAL A 405 -0.67 10.67 -18.49
CA VAL A 405 -1.38 11.25 -17.33
C VAL A 405 -0.93 12.69 -17.04
N ALA A 406 0.10 13.16 -17.74
CA ALA A 406 0.69 14.48 -17.59
C ALA A 406 1.18 15.03 -18.93
N PHE A 407 1.12 16.35 -19.07
CA PHE A 407 1.85 17.08 -20.10
C PHE A 407 3.31 17.29 -19.67
N GLN A 408 4.25 16.99 -20.55
CA GLN A 408 5.69 17.10 -20.29
C GLN A 408 6.23 18.48 -20.66
N GLY A 409 6.56 19.27 -19.65
CA GLY A 409 7.23 20.56 -19.76
C GLY A 409 8.77 20.46 -19.79
N MET A 410 9.45 21.60 -19.91
CA MET A 410 10.91 21.63 -19.79
C MET A 410 11.33 21.57 -18.32
N GLY A 411 11.48 20.36 -17.77
CA GLY A 411 11.91 20.14 -16.37
C GLY A 411 10.76 20.16 -15.36
N TYR A 412 9.52 20.09 -15.82
CA TYR A 412 8.33 19.94 -14.98
C TYR A 412 7.28 19.09 -15.71
N GLU A 413 6.36 18.53 -14.94
CA GLU A 413 5.17 17.84 -15.42
C GLU A 413 3.92 18.62 -15.04
N PHE A 414 2.88 18.53 -15.87
CA PHE A 414 1.60 19.17 -15.64
C PHE A 414 0.43 18.18 -15.72
N HIS A 415 -0.25 17.99 -14.60
CA HIS A 415 -1.46 17.17 -14.51
C HIS A 415 -2.69 18.08 -14.40
N GLY A 416 -3.71 17.84 -15.22
CA GLY A 416 -4.96 18.59 -15.16
C GLY A 416 -6.14 17.70 -14.82
N PHE A 417 -7.05 18.23 -14.01
CA PHE A 417 -8.29 17.57 -13.62
C PHE A 417 -9.44 18.57 -13.68
N ALA A 418 -10.62 18.13 -14.12
CA ALA A 418 -11.75 19.03 -14.29
C ALA A 418 -13.10 18.39 -13.98
N SER A 419 -14.02 19.20 -13.45
CA SER A 419 -15.46 18.94 -13.38
C SER A 419 -16.20 20.09 -14.05
N GLU A 420 -17.55 20.08 -14.06
CA GLU A 420 -18.32 21.21 -14.59
C GLU A 420 -18.06 22.54 -13.86
N THR A 421 -17.62 22.49 -12.61
CA THR A 421 -17.48 23.66 -11.73
C THR A 421 -16.07 23.90 -11.23
N LYS A 422 -15.10 23.02 -11.51
CA LYS A 422 -13.74 23.12 -10.97
C LYS A 422 -12.71 22.70 -12.00
N PHE A 423 -11.56 23.37 -12.01
CA PHE A 423 -10.33 22.89 -12.65
C PHE A 423 -9.21 22.84 -11.61
N VAL A 424 -8.43 21.77 -11.60
CA VAL A 424 -7.27 21.58 -10.72
C VAL A 424 -6.08 21.24 -11.60
N GLY A 425 -5.00 21.99 -11.46
CA GLY A 425 -3.73 21.74 -12.13
C GLY A 425 -2.62 21.52 -11.12
N TYR A 426 -1.77 20.51 -11.33
CA TYR A 426 -0.53 20.32 -10.58
C TYR A 426 0.66 20.52 -11.50
N PHE A 427 1.60 21.36 -11.10
CA PHE A 427 2.89 21.54 -11.77
C PHE A 427 3.97 20.97 -10.86
N SER A 428 4.57 19.87 -11.26
CA SER A 428 5.58 19.16 -10.47
C SER A 428 6.95 19.34 -11.10
N SER A 429 7.90 19.94 -10.40
CA SER A 429 9.29 20.01 -10.88
C SER A 429 9.89 18.61 -10.95
N THR A 430 10.53 18.27 -12.06
CA THR A 430 11.28 17.00 -12.22
C THR A 430 12.80 17.23 -12.18
N SER A 431 13.22 18.42 -11.74
CA SER A 431 14.61 18.87 -11.79
C SER A 431 15.25 18.98 -10.41
N GLU A 432 16.56 18.71 -10.35
CA GLU A 432 17.41 19.04 -9.18
C GLU A 432 17.74 20.53 -9.06
N THR A 433 17.35 21.32 -10.06
CA THR A 433 17.56 22.76 -10.10
C THR A 433 16.24 23.50 -10.23
N GLU A 434 16.28 24.81 -10.00
CA GLU A 434 15.13 25.69 -10.20
C GLU A 434 14.66 25.67 -11.67
N VAL A 435 13.33 25.63 -11.87
CA VAL A 435 12.67 25.50 -13.19
C VAL A 435 11.68 26.63 -13.42
N ASP A 436 11.82 27.33 -14.54
CA ASP A 436 10.84 28.30 -15.01
C ASP A 436 9.64 27.57 -15.63
N VAL A 437 8.44 27.88 -15.15
CA VAL A 437 7.16 27.43 -15.70
C VAL A 437 6.51 28.59 -16.46
N ASP A 438 6.18 28.33 -17.71
CA ASP A 438 5.44 29.21 -18.62
C ASP A 438 4.44 28.34 -19.41
N LEU A 439 3.18 28.30 -18.94
CA LEU A 439 2.12 27.50 -19.54
C LEU A 439 0.82 28.30 -19.64
N SER A 440 0.20 28.28 -20.83
CA SER A 440 -1.09 28.94 -21.05
C SER A 440 -2.25 27.96 -20.85
N LEU A 441 -3.15 28.30 -19.92
CA LEU A 441 -4.40 27.58 -19.67
C LEU A 441 -5.56 28.11 -20.53
N GLN A 442 -5.31 29.04 -21.47
CA GLN A 442 -6.36 29.69 -22.26
C GLN A 442 -7.14 28.73 -23.18
N GLY A 443 -6.55 27.58 -23.56
CA GLY A 443 -7.27 26.54 -24.28
C GLY A 443 -8.21 25.71 -23.40
N ILE A 444 -8.04 25.77 -22.07
CA ILE A 444 -8.89 25.11 -21.08
C ILE A 444 -9.98 26.08 -20.60
N ALA A 445 -9.58 27.26 -20.09
CA ALA A 445 -10.49 28.25 -19.52
C ALA A 445 -10.10 29.69 -19.89
N THR A 446 -11.11 30.54 -20.07
CA THR A 446 -10.93 31.96 -20.44
C THR A 446 -11.17 32.95 -19.29
N GLY A 447 -11.48 32.43 -18.11
CA GLY A 447 -11.75 33.18 -16.89
C GLY A 447 -12.32 32.25 -15.81
N TRP A 448 -12.49 32.75 -14.60
CA TRP A 448 -12.97 31.99 -13.44
C TRP A 448 -13.57 32.93 -12.39
N GLU A 449 -14.32 32.38 -11.43
CA GLU A 449 -14.87 33.16 -10.33
C GLU A 449 -13.80 33.45 -9.27
N SER A 450 -13.05 32.43 -8.89
CA SER A 450 -11.90 32.54 -7.98
C SER A 450 -10.83 31.53 -8.35
N ALA A 451 -9.60 31.83 -7.94
CA ALA A 451 -8.46 30.94 -8.05
C ALA A 451 -7.75 30.83 -6.70
N SER A 452 -7.11 29.70 -6.44
CA SER A 452 -6.15 29.53 -5.35
C SER A 452 -4.90 28.84 -5.88
N ILE A 453 -3.75 29.21 -5.32
CA ILE A 453 -2.46 28.64 -5.68
C ILE A 453 -1.76 28.24 -4.39
N THR A 454 -1.35 26.97 -4.31
CA THR A 454 -0.69 26.39 -3.14
C THR A 454 0.60 25.71 -3.58
N ARG A 455 1.70 25.97 -2.87
CA ARG A 455 2.99 25.30 -3.07
C ARG A 455 3.25 24.31 -1.97
N LEU A 456 3.67 23.11 -2.38
CA LEU A 456 4.26 22.10 -1.53
C LEU A 456 5.76 22.00 -1.84
N GLY A 457 6.57 22.40 -0.88
CA GLY A 457 8.02 22.34 -0.94
C GLY A 457 8.62 21.86 0.38
N VAL A 458 9.93 22.07 0.54
CA VAL A 458 10.66 21.85 1.79
C VAL A 458 11.33 23.14 2.26
N GLU A 459 11.78 23.19 3.51
CA GLU A 459 12.54 24.33 4.03
C GLU A 459 13.84 24.56 3.24
N GLU A 460 14.27 25.83 3.13
CA GLU A 460 15.47 26.21 2.37
C GLU A 460 16.71 25.46 2.89
N GLY A 461 17.40 24.74 1.99
CA GLY A 461 18.60 23.97 2.29
C GLY A 461 18.34 22.53 2.78
N CYS A 462 17.08 22.13 2.95
CA CYS A 462 16.70 20.74 3.18
C CYS A 462 16.72 19.92 1.89
N ASN A 463 16.82 18.59 2.02
CA ASN A 463 16.82 17.69 0.87
C ASN A 463 15.38 17.42 0.42
N PRO A 464 14.94 17.89 -0.77
CA PRO A 464 13.57 17.67 -1.23
C PRO A 464 13.21 16.19 -1.42
N GLY A 465 14.22 15.33 -1.57
CA GLY A 465 14.04 13.88 -1.69
C GLY A 465 13.93 13.11 -0.38
N ASP A 466 14.22 13.73 0.77
CA ASP A 466 14.17 13.05 2.07
C ASP A 466 12.73 13.10 2.62
N PRO A 467 12.10 11.95 2.93
CA PRO A 467 10.74 11.91 3.50
C PRO A 467 10.63 12.63 4.86
N ARG A 468 11.75 12.91 5.53
CA ARG A 468 11.80 13.61 6.83
C ARG A 468 12.13 15.09 6.71
N SER A 469 12.28 15.62 5.50
CA SER A 469 12.53 17.05 5.33
C SER A 469 11.33 17.88 5.83
N PRO A 470 11.55 18.94 6.62
CA PRO A 470 10.49 19.84 7.04
C PRO A 470 9.79 20.46 5.83
N LEU A 471 8.47 20.31 5.77
CA LEU A 471 7.67 20.78 4.65
C LEU A 471 7.42 22.29 4.74
N THR A 472 7.29 22.92 3.58
CA THR A 472 6.75 24.26 3.45
C THR A 472 5.48 24.20 2.61
N LEU A 473 4.36 24.59 3.23
CA LEU A 473 3.09 24.80 2.54
C LEU A 473 2.82 26.30 2.50
N SER A 474 2.71 26.88 1.30
CA SER A 474 2.46 28.32 1.15
C SER A 474 1.37 28.60 0.13
N ASN A 475 0.55 29.60 0.42
CA ASN A 475 -0.48 30.09 -0.49
C ASN A 475 0.01 31.35 -1.20
N GLU A 476 -0.11 31.38 -2.52
CA GLU A 476 0.24 32.55 -3.32
C GLU A 476 -0.99 33.39 -3.67
N ASP A 477 -0.76 34.68 -3.92
CA ASP A 477 -1.78 35.52 -4.55
C ASP A 477 -1.90 35.10 -6.03
N PRO A 478 -3.05 34.57 -6.49
CA PRO A 478 -3.20 34.16 -7.88
C PRO A 478 -2.91 35.30 -8.86
N HIS A 479 -3.09 36.56 -8.46
CA HIS A 479 -2.80 37.71 -9.32
C HIS A 479 -1.31 37.90 -9.64
N THR A 480 -0.39 37.22 -8.94
CA THR A 480 1.05 37.31 -9.23
C THR A 480 1.54 36.21 -10.16
N SER A 481 0.97 35.01 -10.07
CA SER A 481 1.46 33.81 -10.75
C SER A 481 0.54 33.34 -11.89
N LEU A 482 -0.70 33.85 -11.94
CA LEU A 482 -1.69 33.58 -12.99
C LEU A 482 -2.12 34.91 -13.63
N GLU A 483 -1.50 35.29 -14.75
CA GLU A 483 -1.77 36.53 -15.49
C GLU A 483 -2.42 36.19 -16.84
N ASP A 484 -3.61 36.75 -17.13
CA ASP A 484 -4.34 36.54 -18.39
C ASP A 484 -4.52 35.04 -18.80
N GLY A 485 -4.62 34.14 -17.82
CA GLY A 485 -4.75 32.69 -18.07
C GLY A 485 -3.43 31.97 -18.33
N GLU A 486 -2.30 32.62 -18.07
CA GLU A 486 -0.96 32.04 -18.15
C GLU A 486 -0.38 31.86 -16.74
N ILE A 487 0.13 30.66 -16.47
CA ILE A 487 0.93 30.39 -15.27
C ILE A 487 2.37 30.73 -15.59
N ILE A 488 2.90 31.75 -14.92
CA ILE A 488 4.28 32.20 -15.04
C ILE A 488 4.91 32.19 -13.65
N THR A 489 5.73 31.20 -13.39
CA THR A 489 6.34 31.04 -12.07
C THR A 489 7.65 30.28 -12.12
N CYS A 490 8.30 30.17 -10.96
CA CYS A 490 9.50 29.38 -10.79
C CYS A 490 9.23 28.29 -9.74
N LEU A 491 9.65 27.05 -10.01
CA LEU A 491 9.58 25.95 -9.07
C LEU A 491 10.98 25.64 -8.53
N ALA A 492 11.10 25.52 -7.21
CA ALA A 492 12.30 24.97 -6.60
C ALA A 492 12.49 23.48 -6.99
N PRO A 493 13.66 22.86 -6.73
CA PRO A 493 13.89 21.46 -7.04
C PRO A 493 12.81 20.55 -6.46
N PHE A 494 12.13 19.80 -7.34
CA PHE A 494 11.00 18.91 -7.02
C PHE A 494 9.79 19.56 -6.34
N GLU A 495 9.70 20.88 -6.28
CA GLU A 495 8.52 21.58 -5.73
C GLU A 495 7.26 21.32 -6.58
N ILE A 496 6.12 21.25 -5.91
CA ILE A 496 4.82 21.04 -6.54
C ILE A 496 3.93 22.27 -6.32
N LEU A 497 3.34 22.79 -7.39
CA LEU A 497 2.38 23.88 -7.37
C LEU A 497 1.00 23.37 -7.75
N GLN A 498 0.02 23.52 -6.86
CA GLN A 498 -1.39 23.31 -7.17
C GLN A 498 -2.04 24.63 -7.57
N VAL A 499 -2.82 24.61 -8.64
CA VAL A 499 -3.69 25.71 -9.09
C VAL A 499 -5.12 25.19 -9.12
N VAL A 500 -6.02 25.81 -8.36
CA VAL A 500 -7.46 25.49 -8.38
C VAL A 500 -8.22 26.68 -8.93
N LEU A 501 -9.04 26.45 -9.96
CA LEU A 501 -9.95 27.44 -10.53
C LEU A 501 -11.39 27.02 -10.22
N GLU A 502 -12.13 27.89 -9.53
CA GLU A 502 -13.54 27.68 -9.19
C GLU A 502 -14.44 28.38 -10.20
N ASN A 503 -15.49 27.66 -10.61
CA ASN A 503 -16.44 28.03 -11.66
C ASN A 503 -15.76 28.62 -12.91
N PRO A 504 -14.77 27.91 -13.51
CA PRO A 504 -14.07 28.41 -14.69
C PRO A 504 -15.03 28.57 -15.87
N ASN A 505 -14.86 29.64 -16.63
CA ASN A 505 -15.45 29.78 -17.95
C ASN A 505 -14.66 28.95 -18.96
N PHE A 506 -14.91 27.64 -18.95
CA PHE A 506 -14.32 26.69 -19.87
C PHE A 506 -14.55 27.07 -21.34
N THR A 507 -13.56 26.77 -22.17
CA THR A 507 -13.66 26.87 -23.63
C THR A 507 -14.80 25.99 -24.16
N PRO A 508 -15.36 26.28 -25.35
CA PRO A 508 -16.36 25.42 -25.97
C PRO A 508 -15.93 23.96 -26.10
N GLU A 509 -14.65 23.74 -26.42
CA GLU A 509 -14.01 22.42 -26.57
C GLU A 509 -14.02 21.68 -25.23
N MET A 510 -13.60 22.34 -24.15
CA MET A 510 -13.57 21.75 -22.81
C MET A 510 -14.97 21.43 -22.28
N LYS A 511 -15.94 22.32 -22.50
CA LYS A 511 -17.35 22.05 -22.16
C LYS A 511 -17.90 20.85 -22.92
N ALA A 512 -17.57 20.72 -24.21
CA ALA A 512 -18.00 19.59 -25.01
C ALA A 512 -17.40 18.28 -24.49
N ALA A 513 -16.12 18.26 -24.16
CA ALA A 513 -15.43 17.09 -23.62
C ALA A 513 -16.02 16.64 -22.26
N LEU A 514 -16.27 17.58 -21.34
CA LEU A 514 -16.90 17.29 -20.04
C LEU A 514 -18.36 16.81 -20.16
N THR A 515 -19.10 17.22 -21.20
CA THR A 515 -20.51 16.81 -21.40
C THR A 515 -20.63 15.46 -22.10
N PHE A 516 -19.67 15.11 -22.97
CA PHE A 516 -19.75 13.91 -23.81
C PHE A 516 -19.37 12.62 -23.08
N SER A 517 -18.63 12.71 -21.97
CA SER A 517 -18.07 11.57 -21.21
C SER A 517 -19.08 10.77 -20.37
N GLY A 518 -20.39 10.90 -20.63
CA GLY A 518 -21.46 10.16 -19.96
C GLY A 518 -21.66 8.71 -20.43
N GLN A 519 -20.92 8.24 -21.44
CA GLN A 519 -20.84 6.84 -21.87
C GLN A 519 -19.46 6.58 -22.49
N GLY A 520 -18.47 6.20 -21.67
CA GLY A 520 -17.18 5.73 -22.17
C GLY A 520 -17.27 4.24 -22.47
N GLU A 521 -17.21 3.85 -23.74
CA GLU A 521 -16.68 2.53 -24.09
C GLU A 521 -15.19 2.54 -23.70
N PRO A 522 -14.63 1.43 -23.19
CA PRO A 522 -13.22 1.35 -22.85
C PRO A 522 -12.37 1.75 -24.05
N MET A 523 -11.37 2.58 -23.79
CA MET A 523 -10.48 3.10 -24.82
C MET A 523 -9.67 1.93 -25.39
N LEU A 524 -9.97 1.53 -26.62
CA LEU A 524 -9.27 0.46 -27.33
C LEU A 524 -7.76 0.74 -27.35
N VAL A 525 -7.00 -0.07 -26.62
CA VAL A 525 -5.54 -0.05 -26.61
C VAL A 525 -5.04 -0.41 -28.02
N ALA A 526 -4.09 0.38 -28.54
CA ALA A 526 -3.41 0.06 -29.79
C ALA A 526 -2.62 -1.25 -29.65
N GLU A 527 -2.75 -2.14 -30.62
CA GLU A 527 -1.99 -3.39 -30.67
C GLU A 527 -0.47 -3.11 -30.78
N ASP A 528 0.29 -3.82 -29.93
CA ASP A 528 1.73 -4.07 -29.98
C ASP A 528 2.70 -2.89 -29.78
N GLU A 529 3.06 -2.62 -28.52
CA GLU A 529 4.45 -2.30 -28.18
C GLU A 529 5.03 -3.34 -27.21
N GLU A 530 6.16 -3.92 -27.61
CA GLU A 530 6.92 -4.90 -26.85
C GLU A 530 7.58 -4.24 -25.65
N PHE A 531 7.10 -4.55 -24.44
CA PHE A 531 7.90 -4.30 -23.25
C PHE A 531 8.91 -5.43 -23.10
N GLU A 532 10.20 -5.09 -23.18
CA GLU A 532 11.27 -5.93 -22.65
C GLU A 532 11.02 -6.04 -21.14
N VAL A 533 10.38 -7.13 -20.72
CA VAL A 533 10.35 -7.50 -19.30
C VAL A 533 11.80 -7.79 -18.94
N LEU A 534 12.48 -6.79 -18.37
CA LEU A 534 13.67 -7.07 -17.60
C LEU A 534 13.23 -7.98 -16.46
N ASP A 535 13.60 -9.25 -16.57
CA ASP A 535 13.61 -10.25 -15.51
C ASP A 535 14.38 -9.64 -14.32
N ILE A 536 13.68 -8.87 -13.50
CA ILE A 536 14.12 -8.60 -12.14
C ILE A 536 13.57 -9.76 -11.35
N ASP A 537 14.50 -10.65 -11.01
CA ASP A 537 14.37 -11.58 -9.92
C ASP A 537 13.78 -10.87 -8.68
N GLU A 538 12.46 -10.95 -8.51
CA GLU A 538 11.77 -10.49 -7.30
C GLU A 538 12.05 -11.42 -6.09
N SER A 539 12.94 -12.42 -6.25
CA SER A 539 13.34 -13.37 -5.21
C SER A 539 14.68 -13.07 -4.52
N LEU A 540 15.34 -11.93 -4.78
CA LEU A 540 16.55 -11.53 -4.04
C LEU A 540 16.30 -10.37 -3.07
N ASP A 541 15.70 -10.70 -1.92
CA ASP A 541 15.90 -9.91 -0.69
C ASP A 541 15.96 -10.79 0.58
N THR A 542 16.54 -11.99 0.46
CA THR A 542 17.15 -12.62 1.64
C THR A 542 18.54 -12.01 1.83
N ALA A 543 18.66 -11.09 2.77
CA ALA A 543 19.95 -10.60 3.25
C ALA A 543 20.89 -11.79 3.54
N ALA A 544 22.09 -11.72 2.98
CA ALA A 544 23.10 -12.76 3.00
C ALA A 544 23.35 -13.32 4.40
N ASN A 545 23.07 -14.61 4.60
CA ASN A 545 23.77 -15.37 5.63
C ASN A 545 23.97 -16.84 5.23
N THR A 546 24.93 -17.09 4.33
CA THR A 546 25.59 -18.40 4.34
C THR A 546 27.10 -18.29 4.10
N GLN A 547 27.82 -19.00 4.99
CA GLN A 547 29.19 -19.48 4.93
C GLN A 547 30.31 -18.60 5.52
N ALA A 548 30.53 -18.78 6.82
CA ALA A 548 31.89 -18.86 7.36
C ALA A 548 32.25 -20.34 7.64
N PRO A 549 33.36 -20.88 7.12
CA PRO A 549 33.87 -22.18 7.53
C PRO A 549 34.59 -22.07 8.87
N ALA A 550 34.51 -23.14 9.67
CA ALA A 550 35.14 -23.25 10.97
C ALA A 550 36.69 -23.14 10.92
N ALA A 551 37.29 -22.29 11.79
CA ALA A 551 38.43 -22.63 12.67
C ALA A 551 39.04 -21.39 13.41
N ALA A 552 38.98 -21.44 14.76
CA ALA A 552 39.93 -20.93 15.78
C ALA A 552 40.30 -19.43 15.90
N PRO A 553 40.61 -18.93 17.13
CA PRO A 553 40.44 -17.52 17.50
C PRO A 553 41.71 -16.69 17.37
N VAL A 554 41.58 -15.42 16.99
CA VAL A 554 42.60 -14.39 17.25
C VAL A 554 41.91 -13.12 17.74
N LEU A 555 42.22 -12.76 18.98
CA LEU A 555 41.87 -11.52 19.67
C LEU A 555 42.40 -10.30 18.89
N PHE A 556 41.55 -9.34 18.54
CA PHE A 556 41.91 -7.92 18.52
C PHE A 556 40.65 -7.06 18.71
N ALA A 557 40.67 -6.25 19.77
CA ALA A 557 39.67 -5.22 20.08
C ALA A 557 39.87 -3.97 19.20
N VAL A 558 38.79 -3.18 18.99
CA VAL A 558 38.71 -1.69 18.81
C VAL A 558 37.34 -1.31 18.15
N PRO A 559 36.73 -0.16 18.50
CA PRO A 559 35.57 0.00 19.39
C PRO A 559 34.19 0.03 18.67
N MET A 560 33.12 -0.10 19.46
CA MET A 560 31.73 0.01 19.02
C MET A 560 31.33 1.47 18.75
N ASN A 561 30.84 1.74 17.54
CA ASN A 561 29.82 2.76 17.28
C ASN A 561 28.60 1.99 16.78
N PHE A 562 27.54 1.94 17.58
CA PHE A 562 26.25 1.40 17.17
C PHE A 562 25.47 2.52 16.49
N ASP A 563 25.24 2.37 15.19
CA ASP A 563 24.15 3.04 14.47
C ASP A 563 23.09 1.95 14.25
N LEU A 564 21.93 2.10 14.88
CA LEU A 564 20.81 1.17 14.83
C LEU A 564 19.75 1.76 13.89
N ALA A 565 19.81 1.37 12.63
CA ALA A 565 18.72 1.40 11.67
C ALA A 565 19.11 0.41 10.59
N ASP A 566 18.30 -0.63 10.37
CA ASP A 566 18.21 -1.42 9.12
C ASP A 566 17.44 -2.72 9.41
N ALA A 567 16.12 -2.67 9.23
CA ALA A 567 15.24 -3.83 9.03
C ALA A 567 13.90 -3.34 8.47
N ASP A 568 13.81 -3.13 7.15
CA ASP A 568 12.54 -2.83 6.47
C ASP A 568 12.31 -3.88 5.37
N GLY A 569 11.23 -4.65 5.50
CA GLY A 569 10.76 -5.59 4.48
C GLY A 569 10.49 -7.03 4.95
N VAL A 570 10.91 -7.39 6.16
CA VAL A 570 10.57 -8.66 6.82
C VAL A 570 10.05 -8.34 8.21
N ASP A 571 8.87 -8.84 8.53
CA ASP A 571 8.21 -8.63 9.81
C ASP A 571 8.99 -9.36 10.91
N LEU A 572 9.91 -8.66 11.57
CA LEU A 572 10.74 -9.18 12.65
C LEU A 572 10.20 -8.68 13.99
N LEU A 573 9.56 -9.59 14.72
CA LEU A 573 9.28 -9.45 16.15
C LEU A 573 10.62 -9.46 16.91
N MET A 574 11.07 -8.31 17.43
CA MET A 574 12.23 -8.22 18.31
C MET A 574 11.90 -7.48 19.61
N GLN A 575 11.80 -8.27 20.68
CA GLN A 575 11.51 -7.82 22.05
C GLN A 575 12.70 -7.10 22.70
N ALA A 576 12.41 -6.08 23.52
CA ALA A 576 13.30 -5.57 24.53
C ALA A 576 12.93 -6.12 25.91
N THR A 577 13.59 -7.19 26.37
CA THR A 577 13.55 -7.59 27.79
C THR A 577 14.85 -7.19 28.48
N ALA A 578 14.77 -6.18 29.34
CA ALA A 578 15.84 -5.84 30.28
C ALA A 578 15.88 -6.89 31.41
N THR A 579 16.86 -7.80 31.37
CA THR A 579 17.21 -8.61 32.54
C THR A 579 18.60 -8.26 33.03
N THR A 580 18.61 -7.74 34.25
CA THR A 580 19.78 -7.49 35.11
C THR A 580 20.63 -8.75 35.29
N LEU A 581 21.93 -8.62 35.07
CA LEU A 581 22.94 -9.61 35.43
C LEU A 581 23.04 -9.72 36.96
N GLU A 582 22.58 -10.84 37.53
CA GLU A 582 23.06 -11.32 38.84
C GLU A 582 23.59 -12.76 38.69
N GLU A 583 24.71 -12.99 39.36
CA GLU A 583 25.61 -14.13 39.25
C GLU A 583 24.95 -15.47 39.62
N ALA A 584 25.22 -16.51 38.83
CA ALA A 584 24.83 -17.88 39.09
C ALA A 584 25.60 -18.47 40.31
N PRO A 585 24.94 -19.14 41.26
CA PRO A 585 25.62 -20.02 42.21
C PRO A 585 25.70 -21.46 41.66
N GLN A 586 26.89 -22.03 41.74
CA GLN A 586 27.17 -23.44 41.47
C GLN A 586 26.53 -24.34 42.55
N LEU A 587 25.84 -25.41 42.13
CA LEU A 587 25.29 -26.47 42.97
C LEU A 587 25.92 -27.82 42.62
N GLU A 588 26.70 -28.37 43.54
CA GLU A 588 27.02 -29.78 43.77
C GLU A 588 27.36 -29.82 45.29
N GLU A 589 26.95 -30.75 46.14
CA GLU A 589 26.42 -32.10 46.05
C GLU A 589 25.87 -32.43 47.46
N ALA A 590 24.96 -33.41 47.61
CA ALA A 590 24.38 -33.76 48.91
C ALA A 590 25.09 -34.93 49.62
N ALA A 591 25.15 -34.80 50.96
CA ALA A 591 25.27 -35.80 52.03
C ALA A 591 26.68 -36.10 52.63
N PRO A 592 26.76 -36.58 53.89
CA PRO A 592 26.18 -36.02 55.11
C PRO A 592 27.19 -36.00 56.30
N GLU A 593 26.68 -35.53 57.45
CA GLU A 593 27.04 -35.92 58.83
C GLU A 593 28.18 -35.22 59.62
N GLU A 594 27.74 -34.83 60.83
CA GLU A 594 28.44 -34.82 62.13
C GLU A 594 29.21 -33.58 62.64
N ALA A 595 28.72 -33.17 63.81
CA ALA A 595 29.46 -32.82 65.03
C ALA A 595 29.87 -31.36 65.30
N GLU A 596 29.07 -30.81 66.23
CA GLU A 596 29.50 -30.25 67.52
C GLU A 596 30.11 -28.83 67.61
N SER A 597 29.38 -28.03 68.41
CA SER A 597 29.89 -27.13 69.46
C SER A 597 30.58 -25.85 68.97
N SER A 598 30.52 -24.70 69.61
CA SER A 598 30.00 -24.29 70.91
C SER A 598 29.95 -22.75 70.92
N GLU A 599 28.97 -22.24 71.66
CA GLU A 599 29.04 -21.11 72.58
C GLU A 599 29.48 -19.70 72.16
N SER A 600 28.60 -18.78 72.59
CA SER A 600 28.85 -17.44 73.16
C SER A 600 29.17 -16.31 72.17
N GLY A 601 28.60 -15.11 72.29
CA GLY A 601 27.73 -14.54 73.32
C GLY A 601 27.90 -13.02 73.32
N GLY A 602 26.79 -12.27 73.47
CA GLY A 602 26.75 -10.84 73.84
C GLY A 602 27.24 -9.85 72.77
N GLY A 603 26.71 -8.65 72.60
CA GLY A 603 25.79 -7.84 73.40
C GLY A 603 26.22 -6.36 73.30
N GLY A 604 25.25 -5.45 73.12
CA GLY A 604 25.41 -3.97 73.20
C GLY A 604 26.09 -3.33 71.98
N GLY A 605 25.74 -2.15 71.48
CA GLY A 605 24.94 -1.05 72.01
C GLY A 605 25.63 0.29 71.70
N LEU A 606 24.87 1.21 71.08
CA LEU A 606 24.88 2.67 71.25
C LEU A 606 26.00 3.60 70.69
N GLU A 607 25.51 4.77 70.21
CA GLU A 607 26.16 6.10 70.03
C GLU A 607 27.17 6.24 68.85
N GLY A 608 27.32 7.38 68.15
CA GLY A 608 26.83 8.75 68.32
C GLY A 608 27.42 9.67 67.22
N MET A 609 26.95 10.92 67.23
CA MET A 609 27.16 12.07 66.31
C MET A 609 28.60 12.44 65.84
N LEU A 610 28.61 13.34 64.84
CA LEU A 610 29.54 14.46 64.50
C LEU A 610 30.11 14.31 63.08
N GLY A 611 30.15 15.30 62.17
CA GLY A 611 29.83 16.72 62.17
C GLY A 611 30.72 17.48 61.16
N LEU A 612 30.16 18.55 60.58
CA LEU A 612 30.81 19.80 60.07
C LEU A 612 31.44 19.91 58.65
N LEU A 613 30.91 20.92 57.92
CA LEU A 613 31.58 22.03 57.17
C LEU A 613 32.28 21.70 55.83
N LEU A 614 32.40 22.55 54.78
CA LEU A 614 32.22 23.99 54.52
C LEU A 614 32.26 24.19 52.97
N LEU A 615 31.44 25.10 52.41
CA LEU A 615 31.69 25.84 51.15
C LEU A 615 32.67 27.02 51.43
N PRO A 616 33.27 27.83 50.50
CA PRO A 616 32.75 28.23 49.16
C PRO A 616 33.77 28.67 48.04
N LEU A 617 33.19 29.08 46.87
CA LEU A 617 33.47 30.28 46.02
C LEU A 617 34.59 30.39 44.92
N LEU A 618 34.10 30.78 43.71
CA LEU A 618 34.61 31.70 42.64
C LEU A 618 35.89 31.36 41.84
N ALA A 619 35.77 31.15 40.51
CA ALA A 619 35.90 32.12 39.37
C ALA A 619 37.38 32.43 38.99
N VAL A 620 37.85 32.46 37.73
CA VAL A 620 37.48 33.30 36.58
C VAL A 620 38.33 32.84 35.36
N LEU A 621 37.73 32.94 34.15
CA LEU A 621 38.28 33.20 32.79
C LEU A 621 39.73 32.82 32.40
N GLY A 622 39.84 32.10 31.28
CA GLY A 622 40.30 32.70 30.02
C GLY A 622 41.75 32.46 29.57
N MET A 623 41.88 31.73 28.45
CA MET A 623 42.79 31.90 27.29
C MET A 623 43.35 30.56 26.81
N GLY A 624 43.13 30.28 25.52
CA GLY A 624 43.64 29.13 24.78
C GLY A 624 42.80 28.89 23.54
#